data_AF-A0AAP8JDN5-F1
#
_entry.id   AF-A0AAP8JDN5-F1
#
_cell.length_a   1.000
_cell.length_b   1.000
_cell.length_c   1.000
_cell.angle_alpha   90.00
_cell.angle_beta   90.00
_cell.angle_gamma   90.00
#
_symmetry.space_group_name_H-M   'P 1'
#
loop_
_entity.id
_entity.type
_entity.pdbx_description
1 polymer ?
#
loop_
_entity_poly.entity_id
_entity_poly.type
_entity_poly.pdbx_seq_one_letter_code
_entity_poly.pdbx_strand_id
1 'polypeptide(L)'
;MSLPLYQQISDDLKQKIITKTFKSGDQLPTEKELSETYSVSRITAKRALTELEQLGLVSRTRGKGTFVQELNKNHTKLLKRVLFIIPFEGMSFGDFTQGLVPALKVENTTVFITYASYLKENTADDIKENFDGLIYYPMYTEDYLDILLELSLQNFPVVLLDKQIYDLGFPCVSSDNFNGGEQAAQALLNLGHKRIAFVASNDTHHPQTTRNRYLGYVKVLKEQGIKFHTTLDDSLYTESSVLELIHNEKVTGLICENDLVALQTMKTLQDNHFSVPNDISIIGFDDIQAASLSNPPLTTIAQDFIGMGRIAGELLLDWIKSGQTPKDVKVPINLIKRKTTEELK
;
A
#
# COMPACT_ATOMS: atom_id res chain seq x y z
N MET A 1 -4.16 19.55 -9.91
CA MET A 1 -5.10 20.30 -10.79
C MET A 1 -6.46 20.29 -10.11
N SER A 2 -7.18 21.40 -10.08
CA SER A 2 -8.54 21.45 -9.51
C SER A 2 -9.53 20.69 -10.40
N LEU A 3 -10.50 20.02 -9.78
CA LEU A 3 -11.57 19.32 -10.49
C LEU A 3 -12.38 20.29 -11.37
N PRO A 4 -12.97 19.83 -12.48
CA PRO A 4 -13.91 20.64 -13.25
C PRO A 4 -15.04 21.21 -12.39
N LEU A 5 -15.43 22.47 -12.60
CA LEU A 5 -16.41 23.16 -11.75
C LEU A 5 -17.79 22.46 -11.67
N TYR A 6 -18.25 21.83 -12.75
CA TYR A 6 -19.51 21.07 -12.71
C TYR A 6 -19.40 19.85 -11.76
N GLN A 7 -18.22 19.24 -11.68
CA GLN A 7 -17.98 18.05 -10.88
C GLN A 7 -17.92 18.40 -9.40
N GLN A 8 -17.33 19.56 -9.05
CA GLN A 8 -17.38 20.09 -7.68
C GLN A 8 -18.82 20.34 -7.19
N ILE A 9 -19.69 20.89 -8.06
CA ILE A 9 -21.11 21.11 -7.74
C ILE A 9 -21.85 19.77 -7.58
N SER A 10 -21.58 18.82 -8.49
CA SER A 10 -22.15 17.47 -8.45
C SER A 10 -21.78 16.74 -7.16
N ASP A 11 -20.49 16.76 -6.79
CA ASP A 11 -19.98 16.11 -5.59
C ASP A 11 -20.54 16.75 -4.31
N ASP A 12 -20.64 18.07 -4.23
CA ASP A 12 -21.23 18.75 -3.07
C ASP A 12 -22.73 18.44 -2.90
N LEU A 13 -23.51 18.50 -3.99
CA LEU A 13 -24.93 18.14 -3.95
C LEU A 13 -25.12 16.65 -3.62
N LYS A 14 -24.27 15.77 -4.15
CA LYS A 14 -24.25 14.35 -3.83
C LYS A 14 -23.98 14.12 -2.34
N GLN A 15 -23.00 14.81 -1.76
CA GLN A 15 -22.72 14.74 -0.33
C GLN A 15 -23.93 15.20 0.50
N LYS A 16 -24.60 16.30 0.11
CA LYS A 16 -25.81 16.79 0.79
C LYS A 16 -26.99 15.82 0.71
N ILE A 17 -27.13 15.06 -0.38
CA ILE A 17 -28.13 14.00 -0.49
C ILE A 17 -27.75 12.82 0.43
N ILE A 18 -26.48 12.41 0.43
CA ILE A 18 -25.97 11.29 1.26
C ILE A 18 -26.11 11.59 2.76
N THR A 19 -25.76 12.81 3.19
CA THR A 19 -25.87 13.26 4.58
C THR A 19 -27.31 13.59 5.00
N LYS A 20 -28.30 13.35 4.10
CA LYS A 20 -29.73 13.63 4.30
C LYS A 20 -30.04 15.11 4.57
N THR A 21 -29.18 16.02 4.13
CA THR A 21 -29.47 17.46 4.08
C THR A 21 -30.60 17.74 3.08
N PHE A 22 -30.59 17.06 1.95
CA PHE A 22 -31.76 16.92 1.07
C PHE A 22 -32.37 15.52 1.23
N LYS A 23 -33.67 15.47 1.50
CA LYS A 23 -34.44 14.23 1.69
C LYS A 23 -35.11 13.80 0.39
N SER A 24 -35.55 12.54 0.35
CA SER A 24 -36.37 12.03 -0.76
C SER A 24 -37.57 12.93 -1.02
N GLY A 25 -37.80 13.27 -2.29
CA GLY A 25 -38.86 14.18 -2.72
C GLY A 25 -38.51 15.67 -2.62
N ASP A 26 -37.41 16.04 -1.94
CA ASP A 26 -36.99 17.43 -1.87
C ASP A 26 -36.57 17.93 -3.26
N GLN A 27 -36.89 19.19 -3.54
CA GLN A 27 -36.44 19.86 -4.74
C GLN A 27 -35.03 20.40 -4.53
N LEU A 28 -34.11 20.04 -5.43
CA LEU A 28 -32.78 20.66 -5.47
C LEU A 28 -32.87 22.09 -6.02
N PRO A 29 -31.89 22.96 -5.67
CA PRO A 29 -31.80 24.29 -6.24
C PRO A 29 -31.79 24.25 -7.77
N THR A 30 -32.45 25.23 -8.38
CA THR A 30 -32.58 25.36 -9.83
C THR A 30 -31.23 25.66 -10.49
N GLU A 31 -31.13 25.45 -11.81
CA GLU A 31 -29.93 25.82 -12.58
C GLU A 31 -29.52 27.28 -12.38
N LYS A 32 -30.49 28.17 -12.15
CA LYS A 32 -30.26 29.59 -11.86
C LYS A 32 -29.66 29.78 -10.48
N GLU A 33 -30.27 29.21 -9.44
CA GLU A 33 -29.78 29.33 -8.06
C GLU A 33 -28.38 28.72 -7.91
N LEU A 34 -28.13 27.54 -8.50
CA LEU A 34 -26.80 26.93 -8.53
C LEU A 34 -25.79 27.79 -9.29
N SER A 35 -26.19 28.43 -10.40
CA SER A 35 -25.28 29.32 -11.13
C SER A 35 -24.85 30.53 -10.28
N GLU A 36 -25.76 31.06 -9.46
CA GLU A 36 -25.51 32.18 -8.56
C GLU A 36 -24.68 31.76 -7.34
N THR A 37 -25.04 30.65 -6.67
CA THR A 37 -24.34 30.14 -5.48
C THR A 37 -22.89 29.78 -5.77
N TYR A 38 -22.62 29.10 -6.90
CA TYR A 38 -21.27 28.62 -7.23
C TYR A 38 -20.54 29.54 -8.21
N SER A 39 -21.13 30.68 -8.59
CA SER A 39 -20.56 31.63 -9.56
C SER A 39 -20.12 30.96 -10.87
N VAL A 40 -21.01 30.13 -11.45
CA VAL A 40 -20.76 29.39 -12.71
C VAL A 40 -21.80 29.71 -13.77
N SER A 41 -21.56 29.28 -15.02
CA SER A 41 -22.59 29.36 -16.05
C SER A 41 -23.77 28.42 -15.76
N ARG A 42 -24.99 28.76 -16.22
CA ARG A 42 -26.16 27.86 -16.14
C ARG A 42 -25.93 26.52 -16.83
N ILE A 43 -25.14 26.48 -17.90
CA ILE A 43 -24.80 25.23 -18.61
C ILE A 43 -23.93 24.33 -17.72
N THR A 44 -23.04 24.91 -16.90
CA THR A 44 -22.22 24.19 -15.93
C THR A 44 -23.10 23.59 -14.81
N ALA A 45 -24.03 24.38 -14.26
CA ALA A 45 -24.99 23.90 -13.25
C ALA A 45 -25.92 22.80 -13.82
N LYS A 46 -26.40 22.98 -15.06
CA LYS A 46 -27.18 21.98 -15.78
C LYS A 46 -26.41 20.67 -15.96
N ARG A 47 -25.12 20.74 -16.29
CA ARG A 47 -24.25 19.56 -16.44
C ARG A 47 -24.10 18.81 -15.12
N ALA A 48 -23.91 19.51 -14.00
CA ALA A 48 -23.87 18.90 -12.67
C ALA A 48 -25.18 18.17 -12.32
N LEU A 49 -26.34 18.81 -12.57
CA LEU A 49 -27.65 18.18 -12.35
C LEU A 49 -27.89 16.97 -13.28
N THR A 50 -27.35 17.00 -14.50
CA THR A 50 -27.44 15.88 -15.46
C THR A 50 -26.60 14.69 -14.98
N GLU A 51 -25.44 14.95 -14.40
CA GLU A 51 -24.59 13.90 -13.81
C GLU A 51 -25.28 13.24 -12.61
N LEU A 52 -25.91 14.01 -11.73
CA LEU A 52 -26.71 13.45 -10.62
C LEU A 52 -27.90 12.63 -11.10
N GLU A 53 -28.54 13.03 -12.21
CA GLU A 53 -29.64 12.28 -12.83
C GLU A 53 -29.14 10.97 -13.45
N GLN A 54 -27.97 10.98 -14.11
CA GLN A 54 -27.32 9.77 -14.62
C GLN A 54 -26.94 8.80 -13.51
N LEU A 55 -26.54 9.32 -12.34
CA LEU A 55 -26.28 8.53 -11.13
C LEU A 55 -27.56 8.00 -10.46
N GLY A 56 -28.75 8.38 -10.95
CA GLY A 56 -30.04 7.95 -10.39
C GLY A 56 -30.37 8.57 -9.03
N LEU A 57 -29.65 9.60 -8.60
CA LEU A 57 -29.87 10.28 -7.31
C LEU A 57 -31.02 11.27 -7.36
N VAL A 58 -31.31 11.78 -8.56
CA VAL A 58 -32.37 12.77 -8.81
C VAL A 58 -33.12 12.45 -10.08
N SER A 59 -34.33 13.01 -10.21
CA SER A 59 -35.11 12.96 -11.43
C SER A 59 -35.52 14.37 -11.85
N ARG A 60 -35.53 14.62 -13.17
CA ARG A 60 -35.90 15.93 -13.70
C ARG A 60 -37.26 15.87 -14.34
N THR A 61 -38.17 16.71 -13.86
CA THR A 61 -39.48 16.88 -14.49
C THR A 61 -39.53 18.24 -15.17
N ARG A 62 -39.76 18.23 -16.49
CA ARG A 62 -39.83 19.46 -17.30
C ARG A 62 -40.85 20.42 -16.71
N GLY A 63 -40.42 21.65 -16.43
CA GLY A 63 -41.27 22.71 -15.85
C GLY A 63 -41.52 22.60 -14.34
N LYS A 64 -41.06 21.54 -13.67
CA LYS A 64 -41.22 21.38 -12.21
C LYS A 64 -39.91 21.40 -11.43
N GLY A 65 -38.79 21.04 -12.05
CA GLY A 65 -37.46 21.10 -11.43
C GLY A 65 -36.77 19.74 -11.32
N THR A 66 -35.75 19.68 -10.46
CA THR A 66 -34.97 18.47 -10.17
C THR A 66 -35.29 18.02 -8.74
N PHE A 67 -35.70 16.78 -8.57
CA PHE A 67 -36.15 16.24 -7.28
C PHE A 67 -35.29 15.06 -6.85
N VAL A 68 -34.95 14.98 -5.58
CA VAL A 68 -34.22 13.86 -4.99
C VAL A 68 -35.09 12.62 -5.06
N GLN A 69 -34.55 11.57 -5.67
CA GLN A 69 -35.24 10.28 -5.77
C GLN A 69 -35.19 9.55 -4.44
N GLU A 70 -36.22 8.74 -4.16
CA GLU A 70 -36.18 7.86 -3.01
C GLU A 70 -35.01 6.91 -3.20
N LEU A 71 -34.05 6.99 -2.28
CA LEU A 71 -32.92 6.06 -2.22
C LEU A 71 -33.50 4.69 -1.88
N ASN A 72 -34.03 3.99 -2.88
CA ASN A 72 -34.40 2.59 -2.77
C ASN A 72 -33.19 1.87 -2.15
N LYS A 73 -33.41 0.97 -1.19
CA LYS A 73 -32.34 0.09 -0.68
C LYS A 73 -31.62 -0.69 -1.80
N ASN A 74 -32.21 -0.72 -3.01
CA ASN A 74 -31.63 -1.27 -4.23
C ASN A 74 -30.82 -0.26 -5.08
N HIS A 75 -31.00 1.05 -4.92
CA HIS A 75 -30.22 2.11 -5.61
C HIS A 75 -29.02 2.61 -4.79
N THR A 76 -29.01 2.45 -3.47
CA THR A 76 -27.78 2.60 -2.65
C THR A 76 -26.73 1.53 -2.96
N LYS A 77 -27.06 0.54 -3.80
CA LYS A 77 -26.12 -0.45 -4.35
C LYS A 77 -25.28 0.09 -5.52
N LEU A 78 -25.44 1.35 -5.94
CA LEU A 78 -24.82 1.88 -7.17
C LEU A 78 -23.40 2.45 -6.99
N LEU A 79 -22.95 2.79 -5.77
CA LEU A 79 -21.60 3.28 -5.53
C LEU A 79 -20.95 2.46 -4.42
N LYS A 80 -19.98 1.63 -4.79
CA LYS A 80 -19.23 0.84 -3.80
C LYS A 80 -18.28 1.75 -3.03
N ARG A 81 -18.22 1.61 -1.71
CA ARG A 81 -17.33 2.40 -0.85
C ARG A 81 -16.23 1.48 -0.31
N VAL A 82 -15.00 1.69 -0.74
CA VAL A 82 -13.85 0.92 -0.25
C VAL A 82 -13.03 1.79 0.68
N LEU A 83 -12.74 1.27 1.86
CA LEU A 83 -11.79 1.87 2.80
C LEU A 83 -10.40 1.32 2.50
N PHE A 84 -9.41 2.17 2.31
CA PHE A 84 -8.00 1.79 2.21
C PHE A 84 -7.22 2.42 3.35
N ILE A 85 -6.68 1.58 4.23
CA ILE A 85 -5.91 2.00 5.40
C ILE A 85 -4.43 1.70 5.15
N ILE A 86 -3.62 2.75 5.24
CA ILE A 86 -2.16 2.70 5.12
C ILE A 86 -1.47 3.08 6.44
N PRO A 87 -0.26 2.56 6.72
CA PRO A 87 0.36 2.74 8.03
C PRO A 87 1.18 4.04 8.16
N PHE A 88 1.40 4.78 7.07
CA PHE A 88 2.22 6.00 7.07
C PHE A 88 1.69 7.05 6.10
N GLU A 89 1.97 8.32 6.41
CA GLU A 89 1.69 9.44 5.52
C GLU A 89 2.75 9.54 4.40
N GLY A 90 2.29 9.84 3.17
CA GLY A 90 3.17 10.09 2.03
C GLY A 90 3.60 8.84 1.24
N MET A 91 4.38 9.06 0.18
CA MET A 91 4.83 8.03 -0.79
C MET A 91 6.19 7.40 -0.42
N SER A 92 6.58 7.37 0.86
CA SER A 92 7.95 7.02 1.25
C SER A 92 8.34 5.56 0.96
N PHE A 93 7.37 4.66 0.79
CA PHE A 93 7.58 3.22 0.59
C PHE A 93 6.86 2.68 -0.66
N GLY A 94 6.77 3.49 -1.72
CA GLY A 94 6.06 3.14 -2.95
C GLY A 94 4.60 3.62 -2.98
N ASP A 95 3.96 3.50 -4.14
CA ASP A 95 2.62 4.02 -4.39
C ASP A 95 1.66 2.93 -4.90
N PHE A 96 1.00 2.27 -3.96
CA PHE A 96 -0.07 1.30 -4.26
C PHE A 96 -1.30 1.96 -4.89
N THR A 97 -1.52 3.26 -4.65
CA THR A 97 -2.74 3.95 -5.08
C THR A 97 -2.82 4.07 -6.60
N GLN A 98 -1.66 4.14 -7.27
CA GLN A 98 -1.55 4.16 -8.73
C GLN A 98 -2.13 2.93 -9.40
N GLY A 99 -2.03 1.75 -8.77
CA GLY A 99 -2.67 0.53 -9.27
C GLY A 99 -4.08 0.34 -8.73
N LEU A 100 -4.26 0.62 -7.44
CA LEU A 100 -5.49 0.35 -6.71
C LEU A 100 -6.67 1.19 -7.20
N VAL A 101 -6.48 2.52 -7.28
CA VAL A 101 -7.58 3.44 -7.59
C VAL A 101 -8.13 3.18 -9.01
N PRO A 102 -7.30 3.00 -10.06
CA PRO A 102 -7.80 2.64 -11.37
C PRO A 102 -8.55 1.29 -11.40
N ALA A 103 -8.06 0.27 -10.68
CA ALA A 103 -8.71 -1.03 -10.60
C ALA A 103 -10.14 -0.93 -10.02
N LEU A 104 -10.32 -0.08 -9.01
CA LEU A 104 -11.62 0.13 -8.37
C LEU A 104 -12.57 1.05 -9.16
N LYS A 105 -12.02 2.00 -9.93
CA LYS A 105 -12.82 2.99 -10.70
C LYS A 105 -13.72 2.38 -11.77
N VAL A 106 -13.39 1.20 -12.30
CA VAL A 106 -14.16 0.53 -13.37
C VAL A 106 -15.58 0.14 -12.89
N GLU A 107 -15.80 0.02 -11.59
CA GLU A 107 -17.03 -0.52 -10.98
C GLU A 107 -17.88 0.53 -10.22
N ASN A 108 -17.74 1.81 -10.54
CA ASN A 108 -18.42 2.91 -9.81
C ASN A 108 -18.09 2.86 -8.30
N THR A 109 -16.81 2.61 -7.97
CA THR A 109 -16.31 2.54 -6.58
C THR A 109 -15.66 3.86 -6.18
N THR A 110 -15.98 4.35 -4.98
CA THR A 110 -15.25 5.42 -4.30
C THR A 110 -14.28 4.81 -3.30
N VAL A 111 -13.01 5.21 -3.38
CA VAL A 111 -11.95 4.80 -2.45
C VAL A 111 -11.72 5.90 -1.42
N PHE A 112 -11.81 5.54 -0.15
CA PHE A 112 -11.49 6.41 0.98
C PHE A 112 -10.14 5.98 1.54
N ILE A 113 -9.13 6.84 1.44
CA ILE A 113 -7.79 6.55 1.93
C ILE A 113 -7.59 7.26 3.27
N THR A 114 -7.17 6.52 4.29
CA THR A 114 -6.90 7.04 5.63
C THR A 114 -5.82 6.21 6.32
N TYR A 115 -5.56 6.50 7.58
CA TYR A 115 -4.53 5.87 8.39
C TYR A 115 -5.13 4.96 9.46
N ALA A 116 -4.25 4.21 10.11
CA ALA A 116 -4.61 3.22 11.12
C ALA A 116 -5.41 3.79 12.31
N SER A 117 -5.32 5.10 12.60
CA SER A 117 -6.15 5.76 13.62
C SER A 117 -7.65 5.59 13.38
N TYR A 118 -8.08 5.43 12.13
CA TYR A 118 -9.49 5.18 11.81
C TYR A 118 -10.03 3.92 12.50
N LEU A 119 -9.21 2.86 12.62
CA LEU A 119 -9.58 1.61 13.31
C LEU A 119 -9.65 1.77 14.84
N LYS A 120 -9.03 2.82 15.41
CA LYS A 120 -9.14 3.14 16.85
C LYS A 120 -10.43 3.85 17.19
N GLU A 121 -10.94 4.63 16.24
CA GLU A 121 -12.06 5.56 16.45
C GLU A 121 -13.41 4.99 16.03
N ASN A 122 -13.42 3.79 15.43
CA ASN A 122 -14.60 3.16 14.87
C ASN A 122 -14.67 1.69 15.29
N THR A 123 -15.87 1.14 15.37
CA THR A 123 -16.12 -0.30 15.57
C THR A 123 -16.17 -1.05 14.23
N ALA A 124 -16.16 -2.38 14.26
CA ALA A 124 -16.35 -3.18 13.06
C ALA A 124 -17.72 -2.91 12.40
N ASP A 125 -18.76 -2.69 13.23
CA ASP A 125 -20.10 -2.33 12.76
C ASP A 125 -20.09 -0.96 12.06
N ASP A 126 -19.42 0.05 12.61
CA ASP A 126 -19.27 1.36 11.97
C ASP A 126 -18.60 1.23 10.60
N ILE A 127 -17.54 0.41 10.49
CA ILE A 127 -16.84 0.16 9.22
C ILE A 127 -17.80 -0.51 8.22
N LYS A 128 -18.50 -1.56 8.64
CA LYS A 128 -19.41 -2.32 7.77
C LYS A 128 -20.63 -1.51 7.33
N GLU A 129 -21.14 -0.61 8.18
CA GLU A 129 -22.24 0.29 7.81
C GLU A 129 -21.82 1.35 6.79
N ASN A 130 -20.54 1.75 6.80
CA ASN A 130 -20.03 2.82 5.96
C ASN A 130 -19.30 2.35 4.69
N PHE A 131 -18.80 1.12 4.65
CA PHE A 131 -17.98 0.61 3.55
C PHE A 131 -18.45 -0.78 3.09
N ASP A 132 -18.19 -1.10 1.83
CA ASP A 132 -18.44 -2.42 1.23
C ASP A 132 -17.22 -3.35 1.35
N GLY A 133 -16.04 -2.80 1.61
CA GLY A 133 -14.81 -3.58 1.78
C GLY A 133 -13.66 -2.74 2.31
N LEU A 134 -12.66 -3.41 2.86
CA LEU A 134 -11.45 -2.84 3.43
C LEU A 134 -10.21 -3.41 2.72
N ILE A 135 -9.28 -2.53 2.36
CA ILE A 135 -7.90 -2.92 2.08
C ILE A 135 -7.07 -2.38 3.24
N TYR A 136 -6.30 -3.26 3.86
CA TYR A 136 -5.51 -2.91 5.03
C TYR A 136 -4.05 -3.25 4.81
N TYR A 137 -3.17 -2.24 4.90
CA TYR A 137 -1.74 -2.44 5.00
C TYR A 137 -1.32 -2.29 6.47
N PRO A 138 -1.02 -3.39 7.19
CA PRO A 138 -0.63 -3.31 8.59
C PRO A 138 0.74 -2.65 8.79
N MET A 139 0.87 -1.91 9.89
CA MET A 139 2.20 -1.54 10.42
C MET A 139 2.79 -2.76 11.13
N TYR A 140 2.08 -3.26 12.15
CA TYR A 140 2.37 -4.52 12.83
C TYR A 140 1.24 -5.52 12.63
N THR A 141 1.55 -6.81 12.70
CA THR A 141 0.56 -7.88 12.45
C THR A 141 -0.39 -8.13 13.63
N GLU A 142 -0.01 -7.63 14.79
CA GLU A 142 -0.73 -7.67 16.07
C GLU A 142 -1.59 -6.42 16.31
N ASP A 143 -1.51 -5.43 15.42
CA ASP A 143 -2.33 -4.23 15.50
C ASP A 143 -3.80 -4.54 15.12
N TYR A 144 -4.74 -4.01 15.91
CA TYR A 144 -6.18 -4.04 15.63
C TYR A 144 -6.78 -5.43 15.43
N LEU A 145 -6.20 -6.47 16.04
CA LEU A 145 -6.70 -7.85 15.90
C LEU A 145 -8.18 -7.99 16.30
N ASP A 146 -8.63 -7.28 17.34
CA ASP A 146 -10.01 -7.37 17.84
C ASP A 146 -11.04 -6.94 16.78
N ILE A 147 -10.86 -5.74 16.20
CA ILE A 147 -11.77 -5.22 15.16
C ILE A 147 -11.67 -6.04 13.86
N LEU A 148 -10.47 -6.49 13.51
CA LEU A 148 -10.25 -7.32 12.32
C LEU A 148 -10.89 -8.71 12.49
N LEU A 149 -10.88 -9.28 13.70
CA LEU A 149 -11.58 -10.51 14.01
C LEU A 149 -13.10 -10.33 13.90
N GLU A 150 -13.65 -9.24 14.44
CA GLU A 150 -15.09 -8.93 14.30
C GLU A 150 -15.50 -8.83 12.83
N LEU A 151 -14.72 -8.11 12.00
CA LEU A 151 -14.97 -8.03 10.55
C LEU A 151 -14.90 -9.41 9.88
N SER A 152 -13.96 -10.27 10.28
CA SER A 152 -13.84 -11.64 9.78
C SER A 152 -15.08 -12.48 10.11
N LEU A 153 -15.53 -12.45 11.37
CA LEU A 153 -16.74 -13.15 11.84
C LEU A 153 -18.01 -12.67 11.13
N GLN A 154 -18.02 -11.41 10.69
CA GLN A 154 -19.10 -10.80 9.93
C GLN A 154 -19.04 -11.11 8.41
N ASN A 155 -18.04 -11.87 7.96
CA ASN A 155 -17.72 -12.11 6.55
C ASN A 155 -17.57 -10.80 5.74
N PHE A 156 -17.03 -9.76 6.37
CA PHE A 156 -16.76 -8.50 5.70
C PHE A 156 -15.53 -8.65 4.77
N PRO A 157 -15.58 -8.19 3.51
CA PRO A 157 -14.44 -8.27 2.60
C PRO A 157 -13.25 -7.44 3.09
N VAL A 158 -12.16 -8.11 3.47
CA VAL A 158 -10.91 -7.48 3.89
C VAL A 158 -9.73 -8.09 3.12
N VAL A 159 -9.03 -7.29 2.33
CA VAL A 159 -7.78 -7.72 1.67
C VAL A 159 -6.59 -7.10 2.41
N LEU A 160 -5.66 -7.94 2.86
CA LEU A 160 -4.39 -7.49 3.42
C LEU A 160 -3.41 -7.14 2.30
N LEU A 161 -2.59 -6.12 2.54
CA LEU A 161 -1.56 -5.68 1.61
C LEU A 161 -0.18 -5.75 2.28
N ASP A 162 0.79 -6.29 1.54
CA ASP A 162 2.20 -6.47 1.91
C ASP A 162 2.45 -7.45 3.07
N LYS A 163 1.73 -7.32 4.20
CA LYS A 163 1.93 -8.12 5.42
C LYS A 163 0.71 -8.99 5.73
N GLN A 164 0.95 -10.28 5.85
CA GLN A 164 -0.07 -11.28 6.16
C GLN A 164 -0.30 -11.40 7.68
N ILE A 165 -1.58 -11.44 8.08
CA ILE A 165 -2.03 -11.78 9.44
C ILE A 165 -2.62 -13.18 9.39
N TYR A 166 -1.87 -14.18 9.86
CA TYR A 166 -2.23 -15.59 9.72
C TYR A 166 -3.47 -16.00 10.52
N ASP A 167 -3.70 -15.33 11.66
CA ASP A 167 -4.72 -15.74 12.63
C ASP A 167 -6.16 -15.46 12.14
N LEU A 168 -6.33 -14.59 11.14
CA LEU A 168 -7.65 -14.06 10.75
C LEU A 168 -8.15 -14.53 9.37
N GLY A 169 -7.32 -15.28 8.63
CA GLY A 169 -7.72 -15.92 7.37
C GLY A 169 -8.03 -14.96 6.20
N PHE A 170 -7.66 -13.69 6.32
CA PHE A 170 -7.83 -12.73 5.22
C PHE A 170 -6.84 -12.98 4.08
N PRO A 171 -7.27 -12.86 2.81
CA PRO A 171 -6.37 -12.94 1.66
C PRO A 171 -5.35 -11.81 1.72
N CYS A 172 -4.10 -12.12 1.38
CA CYS A 172 -3.01 -11.16 1.35
C CYS A 172 -2.40 -11.04 -0.06
N VAL A 173 -2.21 -9.80 -0.51
CA VAL A 173 -1.37 -9.49 -1.68
C VAL A 173 -0.01 -9.03 -1.20
N SER A 174 1.01 -9.84 -1.41
CA SER A 174 2.38 -9.57 -0.94
C SER A 174 3.40 -9.84 -2.04
N SER A 175 4.55 -9.20 -1.99
CA SER A 175 5.67 -9.57 -2.85
C SER A 175 6.22 -10.96 -2.51
N ASP A 176 6.87 -11.63 -3.46
CA ASP A 176 7.61 -12.86 -3.19
C ASP A 176 8.92 -12.57 -2.43
N ASN A 177 8.76 -12.23 -1.15
CA ASN A 177 9.83 -11.81 -0.25
C ASN A 177 10.89 -12.91 -0.06
N PHE A 178 10.49 -14.18 -0.08
CA PHE A 178 11.43 -15.30 0.02
C PHE A 178 12.34 -15.34 -1.21
N ASN A 179 11.75 -15.32 -2.41
CA ASN A 179 12.52 -15.27 -3.64
C ASN A 179 13.39 -14.00 -3.74
N GLY A 180 12.89 -12.85 -3.25
CA GLY A 180 13.68 -11.63 -3.18
C GLY A 180 14.93 -11.76 -2.31
N GLY A 181 14.83 -12.44 -1.16
CA GLY A 181 15.98 -12.83 -0.35
C GLY A 181 16.98 -13.72 -1.08
N GLU A 182 16.47 -14.72 -1.83
CA GLU A 182 17.31 -15.59 -2.65
C GLU A 182 18.04 -14.81 -3.75
N GLN A 183 17.34 -13.91 -4.47
CA GLN A 183 17.93 -13.10 -5.53
C GLN A 183 19.02 -12.16 -5.00
N ALA A 184 18.79 -11.52 -3.86
CA ALA A 184 19.78 -10.64 -3.24
C ALA A 184 21.06 -11.40 -2.83
N ALA A 185 20.91 -12.56 -2.18
CA ALA A 185 22.03 -13.40 -1.81
C ALA A 185 22.78 -13.91 -3.04
N GLN A 186 22.08 -14.46 -4.02
CA GLN A 186 22.67 -14.99 -5.25
C GLN A 186 23.41 -13.90 -6.03
N ALA A 187 22.91 -12.65 -6.02
CA ALA A 187 23.57 -11.53 -6.68
C ALA A 187 24.96 -11.24 -6.09
N LEU A 188 25.10 -11.20 -4.76
CA LEU A 188 26.40 -11.00 -4.11
C LEU A 188 27.33 -12.21 -4.31
N LEU A 189 26.80 -13.43 -4.22
CA LEU A 189 27.59 -14.64 -4.47
C LEU A 189 28.15 -14.68 -5.89
N ASN A 190 27.35 -14.28 -6.89
CA ASN A 190 27.78 -14.21 -8.28
C ASN A 190 28.90 -13.18 -8.51
N LEU A 191 29.01 -12.18 -7.65
CA LEU A 191 30.09 -11.19 -7.63
C LEU A 191 31.30 -11.67 -6.80
N GLY A 192 31.29 -12.90 -6.30
CA GLY A 192 32.41 -13.50 -5.57
C GLY A 192 32.38 -13.29 -4.05
N HIS A 193 31.43 -12.54 -3.52
CA HIS A 193 31.28 -12.37 -2.07
C HIS A 193 30.94 -13.70 -1.40
N LYS A 194 31.64 -14.02 -0.30
CA LYS A 194 31.33 -15.21 0.52
C LYS A 194 31.09 -14.88 2.00
N ARG A 195 31.40 -13.64 2.40
CA ARG A 195 31.17 -13.13 3.75
C ARG A 195 30.08 -12.09 3.64
N ILE A 196 28.84 -12.56 3.75
CA ILE A 196 27.63 -11.77 3.56
C ILE A 196 26.89 -11.71 4.90
N ALA A 197 26.37 -10.54 5.24
CA ALA A 197 25.45 -10.37 6.37
C ALA A 197 24.10 -9.84 5.91
N PHE A 198 23.06 -10.22 6.64
CA PHE A 198 21.74 -9.62 6.53
C PHE A 198 21.57 -8.55 7.62
N VAL A 199 21.12 -7.36 7.24
CA VAL A 199 20.96 -6.19 8.13
C VAL A 199 19.48 -5.83 8.21
N ALA A 200 18.88 -6.04 9.38
CA ALA A 200 17.51 -5.65 9.69
C ALA A 200 17.49 -4.41 10.60
N SER A 201 16.34 -3.71 10.68
CA SER A 201 16.14 -2.66 11.67
C SER A 201 16.08 -3.23 13.09
N ASN A 202 16.40 -2.42 14.10
CA ASN A 202 16.38 -2.80 15.52
C ASN A 202 14.97 -2.64 16.07
N ASP A 203 14.03 -3.32 15.44
CA ASP A 203 12.67 -3.48 15.94
C ASP A 203 12.61 -4.79 16.76
N THR A 204 11.80 -4.81 17.81
CA THR A 204 11.55 -6.02 18.57
C THR A 204 10.64 -7.00 17.83
N HIS A 205 10.03 -6.55 16.72
CA HIS A 205 9.12 -7.32 15.89
C HIS A 205 9.56 -7.29 14.43
N HIS A 206 9.88 -8.47 13.88
CA HIS A 206 10.14 -8.62 12.45
C HIS A 206 8.88 -9.09 11.71
N PRO A 207 8.33 -8.28 10.77
CA PRO A 207 7.20 -8.71 9.99
C PRO A 207 7.54 -9.95 9.17
N GLN A 208 6.52 -10.71 8.79
CA GLN A 208 6.70 -11.91 7.97
C GLN A 208 7.47 -11.64 6.67
N THR A 209 7.33 -10.44 6.09
CA THR A 209 8.04 -10.03 4.88
C THR A 209 9.55 -10.01 5.09
N THR A 210 10.03 -9.33 6.15
CA THR A 210 11.45 -9.34 6.56
C THR A 210 11.94 -10.76 6.86
N ARG A 211 11.16 -11.54 7.62
CA ARG A 211 11.51 -12.94 7.94
C ARG A 211 11.70 -13.77 6.68
N ASN A 212 10.82 -13.63 5.69
CA ASN A 212 10.95 -14.33 4.42
C ASN A 212 12.20 -13.92 3.63
N ARG A 213 12.51 -12.61 3.56
CA ARG A 213 13.74 -12.10 2.91
C ARG A 213 14.97 -12.75 3.53
N TYR A 214 15.03 -12.76 4.86
CA TYR A 214 16.12 -13.42 5.59
C TYR A 214 16.19 -14.93 5.33
N LEU A 215 15.05 -15.64 5.35
CA LEU A 215 15.03 -17.09 5.09
C LEU A 215 15.48 -17.44 3.67
N GLY A 216 15.13 -16.64 2.67
CA GLY A 216 15.64 -16.79 1.30
C GLY A 216 17.16 -16.62 1.22
N TYR A 217 17.69 -15.61 1.90
CA TYR A 217 19.13 -15.41 2.06
C TYR A 217 19.81 -16.61 2.73
N VAL A 218 19.27 -17.11 3.85
CA VAL A 218 19.81 -18.26 4.58
C VAL A 218 19.83 -19.52 3.71
N LYS A 219 18.76 -19.78 2.96
CA LYS A 219 18.67 -20.91 2.03
C LYS A 219 19.83 -20.88 1.03
N VAL A 220 20.04 -19.75 0.35
CA VAL A 220 21.10 -19.60 -0.65
C VAL A 220 22.49 -19.78 -0.05
N LEU A 221 22.77 -19.20 1.12
CA LEU A 221 24.05 -19.42 1.78
C LEU A 221 24.27 -20.89 2.14
N LYS A 222 23.23 -21.56 2.66
CA LYS A 222 23.31 -22.97 3.05
C LYS A 222 23.57 -23.88 1.84
N GLU A 223 22.92 -23.63 0.72
CA GLU A 223 23.13 -24.37 -0.54
C GLU A 223 24.56 -24.24 -1.07
N GLN A 224 25.25 -23.15 -0.73
CA GLN A 224 26.63 -22.87 -1.13
C GLN A 224 27.66 -23.22 -0.04
N GLY A 225 27.22 -23.80 1.09
CA GLY A 225 28.09 -24.16 2.20
C GLY A 225 28.70 -22.96 2.94
N ILE A 226 28.07 -21.79 2.84
CA ILE A 226 28.53 -20.55 3.46
C ILE A 226 27.89 -20.38 4.84
N LYS A 227 28.67 -19.91 5.81
CA LYS A 227 28.21 -19.59 7.16
C LYS A 227 27.47 -18.24 7.14
N PHE A 228 26.32 -18.15 7.80
CA PHE A 228 25.67 -16.86 8.07
C PHE A 228 26.43 -16.07 9.14
N HIS A 229 26.57 -14.77 8.96
CA HIS A 229 27.26 -13.88 9.90
C HIS A 229 26.31 -13.09 10.81
N THR A 230 25.02 -13.09 10.49
CA THR A 230 23.98 -12.43 11.28
C THR A 230 22.76 -13.34 11.40
N THR A 231 22.04 -13.16 12.50
CA THR A 231 20.68 -13.65 12.71
C THR A 231 19.70 -12.49 12.77
N LEU A 232 18.40 -12.76 12.62
CA LEU A 232 17.38 -11.73 12.85
C LEU A 232 17.29 -11.34 14.33
N ASP A 233 17.62 -12.26 15.24
CA ASP A 233 17.54 -12.01 16.69
C ASP A 233 18.72 -11.18 17.20
N ASP A 234 19.77 -11.04 16.40
CA ASP A 234 20.87 -10.16 16.73
C ASP A 234 20.31 -8.73 16.67
N SER A 235 20.28 -8.01 17.79
CA SER A 235 19.80 -6.62 17.88
C SER A 235 20.77 -5.64 17.20
N LEU A 236 20.95 -5.78 15.88
CA LEU A 236 22.10 -5.28 15.11
C LEU A 236 21.89 -3.92 14.46
N TYR A 237 20.75 -3.25 14.63
CA TYR A 237 20.65 -1.88 14.12
C TYR A 237 21.12 -0.85 15.14
N THR A 238 22.39 -0.96 15.49
CA THR A 238 23.17 0.18 15.97
C THR A 238 24.33 0.41 15.00
N GLU A 239 24.76 1.65 14.83
CA GLU A 239 25.92 1.98 13.98
C GLU A 239 27.14 1.10 14.33
N SER A 240 27.34 0.82 15.63
CA SER A 240 28.39 -0.07 16.13
C SER A 240 28.32 -1.49 15.56
N SER A 241 27.13 -2.07 15.45
CA SER A 241 26.95 -3.47 15.04
C SER A 241 27.34 -3.72 13.58
N VAL A 242 27.03 -2.78 12.67
CA VAL A 242 27.45 -2.88 11.25
C VAL A 242 28.98 -2.84 11.14
N LEU A 243 29.63 -1.96 11.88
CA LEU A 243 31.10 -1.84 11.88
C LEU A 243 31.75 -3.09 12.49
N GLU A 244 31.18 -3.68 13.54
CA GLU A 244 31.65 -4.94 14.11
C GLU A 244 31.59 -6.10 13.10
N LEU A 245 30.54 -6.19 12.28
CA LEU A 245 30.47 -7.20 11.21
C LEU A 245 31.61 -7.03 10.20
N ILE A 246 31.98 -5.80 9.89
CA ILE A 246 33.06 -5.51 8.94
C ILE A 246 34.42 -5.79 9.59
N HIS A 247 34.64 -5.34 10.82
CA HIS A 247 35.94 -5.47 11.48
C HIS A 247 36.23 -6.87 12.01
N ASN A 248 35.25 -7.50 12.68
CA ASN A 248 35.44 -8.78 13.36
C ASN A 248 35.09 -9.94 12.41
N GLU A 249 33.93 -9.84 11.77
CA GLU A 249 33.41 -10.88 10.86
C GLU A 249 33.84 -10.65 9.41
N LYS A 250 34.69 -9.65 9.10
CA LYS A 250 35.26 -9.40 7.77
C LYS A 250 34.22 -9.48 6.65
N VAL A 251 33.01 -9.02 6.92
CA VAL A 251 31.92 -9.03 5.94
C VAL A 251 32.28 -8.10 4.78
N THR A 252 31.92 -8.53 3.56
CA THR A 252 32.22 -7.81 2.30
C THR A 252 30.96 -7.44 1.52
N GLY A 253 29.82 -8.01 1.90
CA GLY A 253 28.52 -7.74 1.28
C GLY A 253 27.41 -7.70 2.33
N LEU A 254 26.53 -6.73 2.22
CA LEU A 254 25.37 -6.54 3.09
C LEU A 254 24.08 -6.63 2.27
N ILE A 255 23.12 -7.38 2.79
CA ILE A 255 21.74 -7.40 2.31
C ILE A 255 20.90 -6.74 3.38
N CYS A 256 20.38 -5.57 3.09
CA CYS A 256 19.54 -4.83 4.02
C CYS A 256 18.08 -5.24 3.84
N GLU A 257 17.30 -5.24 4.92
CA GLU A 257 15.90 -5.66 4.87
C GLU A 257 15.06 -4.80 3.92
N ASN A 258 15.38 -3.52 3.78
CA ASN A 258 14.76 -2.57 2.86
C ASN A 258 15.72 -1.43 2.49
N ASP A 259 15.30 -0.59 1.55
CA ASP A 259 16.08 0.53 1.02
C ASP A 259 16.36 1.60 2.08
N LEU A 260 15.46 1.85 3.02
CA LEU A 260 15.73 2.83 4.08
C LEU A 260 16.87 2.37 5.00
N VAL A 261 16.85 1.09 5.40
CA VAL A 261 17.94 0.47 6.17
C VAL A 261 19.23 0.47 5.35
N ALA A 262 19.16 0.19 4.05
CA ALA A 262 20.32 0.25 3.16
C ALA A 262 20.93 1.66 3.09
N LEU A 263 20.10 2.69 2.89
CA LEU A 263 20.54 4.07 2.78
C LEU A 263 21.15 4.60 4.08
N GLN A 264 20.54 4.26 5.22
CA GLN A 264 21.11 4.58 6.53
C GLN A 264 22.42 3.82 6.77
N THR A 265 22.50 2.53 6.40
CA THR A 265 23.74 1.74 6.46
C THR A 265 24.84 2.38 5.62
N MET A 266 24.53 2.81 4.38
CA MET A 266 25.49 3.54 3.53
C MET A 266 26.00 4.82 4.19
N LYS A 267 25.12 5.56 4.87
CA LYS A 267 25.50 6.77 5.60
C LYS A 267 26.46 6.45 6.75
N THR A 268 26.16 5.42 7.54
CA THR A 268 27.03 4.95 8.63
C THR A 268 28.41 4.54 8.11
N LEU A 269 28.48 3.80 6.99
CA LEU A 269 29.75 3.42 6.37
C LEU A 269 30.55 4.63 5.91
N GLN A 270 29.89 5.59 5.24
CA GLN A 270 30.53 6.81 4.78
C GLN A 270 31.12 7.63 5.95
N ASP A 271 30.38 7.76 7.05
CA ASP A 271 30.82 8.48 8.25
C ASP A 271 32.01 7.82 8.94
N ASN A 272 32.19 6.51 8.71
CA ASN A 272 33.30 5.72 9.24
C ASN A 272 34.35 5.39 8.17
N HIS A 273 34.39 6.18 7.08
CA HIS A 273 35.39 6.11 6.02
C HIS A 273 35.45 4.79 5.23
N PHE A 274 34.37 4.01 5.22
CA PHE A 274 34.19 2.89 4.31
C PHE A 274 33.57 3.36 2.98
N SER A 275 34.08 2.82 1.88
CA SER A 275 33.58 3.06 0.54
C SER A 275 32.56 2.00 0.12
N VAL A 276 31.42 2.45 -0.38
CA VAL A 276 30.44 1.61 -1.08
C VAL A 276 30.56 1.92 -2.57
N PRO A 277 30.78 0.92 -3.46
CA PRO A 277 30.83 -0.52 -3.17
C PRO A 277 32.23 -1.06 -2.83
N ASN A 278 33.28 -0.23 -2.89
CA ASN A 278 34.66 -0.70 -2.97
C ASN A 278 35.15 -1.53 -1.77
N ASP A 279 34.77 -1.13 -0.57
CA ASP A 279 35.07 -1.89 0.64
C ASP A 279 33.92 -2.86 0.95
N ILE A 280 32.68 -2.40 0.80
CA ILE A 280 31.46 -3.14 1.13
C ILE A 280 30.41 -2.95 0.05
N SER A 281 29.94 -4.07 -0.52
CA SER A 281 28.77 -4.07 -1.41
C SER A 281 27.46 -4.09 -0.60
N ILE A 282 26.43 -3.38 -1.06
CA ILE A 282 25.12 -3.27 -0.41
C ILE A 282 23.98 -3.52 -1.41
N ILE A 283 23.02 -4.35 -1.00
CA ILE A 283 21.74 -4.54 -1.68
C ILE A 283 20.60 -4.15 -0.73
N GLY A 284 19.67 -3.31 -1.21
CA GLY A 284 18.42 -2.98 -0.52
C GLY A 284 17.22 -3.80 -1.01
N PHE A 285 16.03 -3.37 -0.62
CA PHE A 285 14.75 -3.95 -1.04
C PHE A 285 13.70 -2.82 -1.05
N ASP A 286 12.80 -2.84 -2.05
CA ASP A 286 11.62 -1.98 -2.28
C ASP A 286 11.69 -1.25 -3.62
N ASP A 287 12.86 -0.73 -3.98
CA ASP A 287 13.09 0.24 -5.06
C ASP A 287 12.34 1.56 -4.86
N ILE A 288 12.47 2.14 -3.66
CA ILE A 288 11.95 3.48 -3.39
C ILE A 288 12.69 4.53 -4.23
N GLN A 289 12.06 5.68 -4.46
CA GLN A 289 12.66 6.75 -5.27
C GLN A 289 14.07 7.15 -4.78
N ALA A 290 14.26 7.21 -3.46
CA ALA A 290 15.54 7.54 -2.83
C ALA A 290 16.67 6.56 -3.19
N ALA A 291 16.37 5.28 -3.47
CA ALA A 291 17.36 4.29 -3.88
C ALA A 291 18.03 4.65 -5.22
N SER A 292 17.26 5.19 -6.16
CA SER A 292 17.79 5.64 -7.46
C SER A 292 18.57 6.95 -7.38
N LEU A 293 18.26 7.80 -6.39
CA LEU A 293 18.83 9.13 -6.21
C LEU A 293 19.99 9.17 -5.22
N SER A 294 20.27 8.07 -4.53
CA SER A 294 21.40 7.96 -3.60
C SER A 294 22.74 8.05 -4.31
N ASN A 295 23.80 8.32 -3.56
CA ASN A 295 25.16 8.34 -4.07
C ASN A 295 26.07 7.41 -3.27
N PRO A 296 26.54 6.29 -3.85
CA PRO A 296 26.15 5.76 -5.17
C PRO A 296 24.66 5.32 -5.24
N PRO A 297 24.04 5.25 -6.44
CA PRO A 297 22.70 4.70 -6.59
C PRO A 297 22.61 3.23 -6.14
N LEU A 298 21.60 2.93 -5.32
CA LEU A 298 21.44 1.66 -4.60
C LEU A 298 20.92 0.53 -5.49
N THR A 299 21.68 -0.56 -5.56
CA THR A 299 21.21 -1.86 -6.06
C THR A 299 20.14 -2.39 -5.10
N THR A 300 18.99 -2.83 -5.61
CA THR A 300 17.84 -3.20 -4.76
C THR A 300 16.96 -4.27 -5.42
N ILE A 301 16.16 -4.97 -4.62
CA ILE A 301 15.06 -5.80 -5.11
C ILE A 301 13.80 -4.95 -5.22
N ALA A 302 13.32 -4.69 -6.44
CA ALA A 302 12.13 -3.91 -6.70
C ALA A 302 10.84 -4.70 -6.42
N GLN A 303 9.93 -4.05 -5.70
CA GLN A 303 8.55 -4.48 -5.56
C GLN A 303 7.67 -3.84 -6.63
N ASP A 304 6.66 -4.58 -7.13
CA ASP A 304 5.65 -4.02 -8.03
C ASP A 304 4.48 -3.43 -7.23
N PHE A 305 4.71 -2.28 -6.58
CA PHE A 305 3.68 -1.61 -5.76
C PHE A 305 2.40 -1.30 -6.54
N ILE A 306 2.54 -0.91 -7.82
CA ILE A 306 1.41 -0.64 -8.71
C ILE A 306 0.65 -1.94 -8.97
N GLY A 307 1.34 -3.01 -9.35
CA GLY A 307 0.72 -4.32 -9.55
C GLY A 307 0.04 -4.86 -8.30
N MET A 308 0.67 -4.75 -7.13
CA MET A 308 0.10 -5.13 -5.84
C MET A 308 -1.18 -4.37 -5.54
N GLY A 309 -1.18 -3.04 -5.68
CA GLY A 309 -2.36 -2.21 -5.47
C GLY A 309 -3.51 -2.59 -6.43
N ARG A 310 -3.19 -2.81 -7.72
CA ARG A 310 -4.16 -3.23 -8.73
C ARG A 310 -4.80 -4.58 -8.36
N ILE A 311 -3.97 -5.58 -8.04
CA ILE A 311 -4.43 -6.93 -7.66
C ILE A 311 -5.29 -6.86 -6.39
N ALA A 312 -4.89 -6.09 -5.38
CA ALA A 312 -5.67 -5.96 -4.14
C ALA A 312 -7.08 -5.39 -4.40
N GLY A 313 -7.18 -4.39 -5.28
CA GLY A 313 -8.48 -3.85 -5.72
C GLY A 313 -9.34 -4.87 -6.46
N GLU A 314 -8.73 -5.61 -7.40
CA GLU A 314 -9.40 -6.67 -8.16
C GLU A 314 -9.93 -7.78 -7.24
N LEU A 315 -9.10 -8.29 -6.32
CA LEU A 315 -9.50 -9.34 -5.36
C LEU A 315 -10.63 -8.88 -4.44
N LEU A 316 -10.57 -7.65 -3.94
CA LEU A 316 -11.61 -7.13 -3.06
C LEU A 316 -12.95 -7.02 -3.80
N LEU A 317 -12.94 -6.52 -5.04
CA LEU A 317 -14.15 -6.42 -5.86
C LEU A 317 -14.74 -7.79 -6.17
N ASP A 318 -13.89 -8.75 -6.53
CA ASP A 318 -14.33 -10.12 -6.78
C ASP A 318 -14.96 -10.74 -5.53
N TRP A 319 -14.40 -10.49 -4.34
CA TRP A 319 -15.00 -10.91 -3.08
C TRP A 319 -16.36 -10.23 -2.85
N ILE A 320 -16.44 -8.90 -2.98
CA ILE A 320 -17.68 -8.14 -2.80
C ILE A 320 -18.80 -8.66 -3.74
N LYS A 321 -18.46 -9.02 -4.97
CA LYS A 321 -19.42 -9.50 -5.98
C LYS A 321 -19.84 -10.96 -5.78
N SER A 322 -18.87 -11.83 -5.53
CA SER A 322 -19.10 -13.29 -5.48
C SER A 322 -19.50 -13.78 -4.10
N GLY A 323 -19.19 -13.02 -3.04
CA GLY A 323 -19.28 -13.47 -1.66
C GLY A 323 -18.25 -14.54 -1.28
N GLN A 324 -17.31 -14.87 -2.18
CA GLN A 324 -16.29 -15.89 -1.95
C GLN A 324 -14.96 -15.25 -1.58
N THR A 325 -14.36 -15.73 -0.50
CA THR A 325 -13.03 -15.27 -0.06
C THR A 325 -11.96 -15.66 -1.08
N PRO A 326 -11.21 -14.70 -1.62
CA PRO A 326 -10.08 -14.98 -2.51
C PRO A 326 -8.93 -15.70 -1.80
N LYS A 327 -7.93 -16.11 -2.58
CA LYS A 327 -6.67 -16.67 -2.05
C LYS A 327 -5.59 -15.60 -2.01
N ASP A 328 -4.54 -15.88 -1.23
CA ASP A 328 -3.31 -15.09 -1.23
C ASP A 328 -2.69 -15.01 -2.63
N VAL A 329 -2.10 -13.86 -2.95
CA VAL A 329 -1.37 -13.63 -4.19
C VAL A 329 0.05 -13.17 -3.86
N LYS A 330 1.03 -13.89 -4.42
CA LYS A 330 2.44 -13.48 -4.40
C LYS A 330 2.78 -12.77 -5.71
N VAL A 331 3.25 -11.54 -5.61
CA VAL A 331 3.64 -10.70 -6.75
C VAL A 331 5.14 -10.88 -7.02
N PRO A 332 5.56 -11.12 -8.28
CA PRO A 332 6.97 -11.24 -8.64
C PRO A 332 7.78 -9.99 -8.30
N ILE A 333 9.07 -10.18 -8.03
CA ILE A 333 10.04 -9.12 -7.75
C ILE A 333 11.16 -9.12 -8.80
N ASN A 334 11.96 -8.05 -8.85
CA ASN A 334 13.09 -7.96 -9.79
C ASN A 334 14.31 -7.33 -9.12
N LEU A 335 15.50 -7.91 -9.31
CA LEU A 335 16.76 -7.26 -8.95
C LEU A 335 17.06 -6.09 -9.91
N ILE A 336 17.16 -4.89 -9.36
CA ILE A 336 17.61 -3.68 -10.05
C ILE A 336 19.08 -3.43 -9.72
N LYS A 337 19.97 -3.80 -10.65
CA LYS A 337 21.41 -3.56 -10.51
C LYS A 337 21.74 -2.08 -10.71
N ARG A 338 22.44 -1.49 -9.74
CA ARG A 338 22.96 -0.11 -9.79
C ARG A 338 24.44 -0.07 -9.42
N LYS A 339 24.86 0.83 -8.51
CA LYS A 339 26.27 1.15 -8.24
C LYS A 339 26.73 0.84 -6.81
N THR A 340 25.91 0.20 -5.98
CA THR A 340 26.30 -0.23 -4.62
C THR A 340 26.83 -1.66 -4.56
N THR A 341 27.03 -2.34 -5.69
CA THR A 341 27.58 -3.70 -5.74
C THR A 341 28.70 -3.79 -6.77
N GLU A 342 29.80 -4.46 -6.46
CA GLU A 342 30.89 -4.74 -7.39
C GLU A 342 31.47 -6.15 -7.22
N GLU A 343 32.31 -6.60 -8.17
CA GLU A 343 33.03 -7.87 -8.05
C GLU A 343 34.07 -7.81 -6.93
N LEU A 344 34.10 -8.83 -6.08
CA LEU A 344 35.08 -8.94 -5.00
C LEU A 344 36.46 -9.30 -5.59
N LYS A 345 37.46 -8.46 -5.30
CA LYS A 345 38.84 -8.58 -5.81
C LYS A 345 39.69 -9.61 -5.06
#